data_AF-A0A380GXD3-F1
#
_entry.id   AF-A0A380GXD3-F1
#
_cell.length_a   1.000
_cell.length_b   1.000
_cell.length_c   1.000
_cell.angle_alpha   90.00
_cell.angle_beta   90.00
_cell.angle_gamma   90.00
#
_symmetry.space_group_name_H-M   'P 1'
#
loop_
_entity.id
_entity.type
_entity.pdbx_description
1 polymer ?
#
loop_
_entity_poly.entity_id
_entity_poly.type
_entity_poly.pdbx_seq_one_letter_code
_entity_poly.pdbx_strand_id
1 'polypeptide(L)'
;MIKNRTATVSIHGASGSEEIVYLGGPRSDLRNEIEKQLVGRGFTVKVPPEYLGGQNNNNFINREDNNIGVQLELTTALRKAFFTNGDISTKNRTNEKNWTSKMYSFINGLYAGIRNTYSSK
;
A
#
# COMPACT_ATOMS: atom_id res chain seq x y z
N MET A 1 1.25 15.20 -5.29
CA MET A 1 0.55 15.82 -6.45
C MET A 1 -0.17 14.72 -7.22
N ILE A 2 -1.48 14.86 -7.49
CA ILE A 2 -2.31 13.83 -8.16
C ILE A 2 -2.75 14.22 -9.58
N LYS A 3 -2.68 15.50 -9.94
CA LYS A 3 -3.13 16.03 -11.23
C LYS A 3 -2.42 15.35 -12.40
N ASN A 4 -3.18 15.04 -13.45
CA ASN A 4 -2.71 14.40 -14.69
C ASN A 4 -2.00 13.05 -14.46
N ARG A 5 -2.45 12.25 -13.48
CA ARG A 5 -1.92 10.91 -13.22
C ARG A 5 -2.94 9.85 -13.62
N THR A 6 -2.49 8.76 -14.23
CA THR A 6 -3.31 7.56 -14.52
C THR A 6 -3.80 6.89 -13.24
N ALA A 7 -2.96 6.88 -12.20
CA ALA A 7 -3.30 6.30 -10.92
C ALA A 7 -2.61 7.04 -9.76
N THR A 8 -3.23 6.97 -8.60
CA THR A 8 -2.71 7.47 -7.33
C THR A 8 -2.73 6.33 -6.31
N VAL A 9 -1.55 5.95 -5.82
CA VAL A 9 -1.42 4.99 -4.72
C VAL A 9 -1.01 5.77 -3.46
N SER A 10 -1.86 5.80 -2.45
CA SER A 10 -1.54 6.38 -1.14
C SER A 10 -1.15 5.30 -0.14
N ILE A 11 -0.19 5.64 0.74
CA ILE A 11 0.27 4.76 1.82
C ILE A 11 0.11 5.52 3.13
N HIS A 12 -0.68 4.93 4.03
CA HIS A 12 -1.05 5.46 5.32
C HIS A 12 -0.66 4.49 6.43
N GLY A 13 -0.66 4.99 7.66
CA GLY A 13 -0.48 4.17 8.85
C GLY A 13 -1.81 3.99 9.58
N ALA A 14 -2.15 2.74 9.91
CA ALA A 14 -3.25 2.41 10.79
C ALA A 14 -2.72 1.89 12.14
N SER A 15 -3.48 2.12 13.21
CA SER A 15 -3.21 1.44 14.50
C SER A 15 -3.60 -0.04 14.40
N GLY A 16 -2.82 -0.91 15.03
CA GLY A 16 -3.09 -2.36 15.04
C GLY A 16 -1.91 -3.17 15.53
N SER A 17 -2.21 -4.28 16.22
CA SER A 17 -1.24 -5.24 16.76
C SER A 17 -0.97 -6.43 15.83
N GLU A 18 -1.82 -6.65 14.82
CA GLU A 18 -1.62 -7.66 13.77
C GLU A 18 -0.96 -7.05 12.54
N GLU A 19 -0.15 -7.83 11.83
CA GLU A 19 0.48 -7.43 10.57
C GLU A 19 -0.52 -7.48 9.40
N ILE A 20 -1.30 -6.42 9.23
CA ILE A 20 -2.33 -6.30 8.19
C ILE A 20 -2.03 -5.12 7.26
N VAL A 21 -2.27 -5.35 5.96
CA VAL A 21 -2.48 -4.32 4.95
C VAL A 21 -3.99 -4.19 4.74
N TYR A 22 -4.60 -3.07 5.11
CA TYR A 22 -5.96 -2.79 4.64
C TYR A 22 -5.90 -2.11 3.28
N LEU A 23 -6.53 -2.71 2.27
CA LEU A 23 -6.45 -2.25 0.88
C LEU A 23 -7.79 -1.67 0.42
N GLY A 24 -7.83 -0.35 0.30
CA GLY A 24 -8.97 0.46 -0.09
C GLY A 24 -8.82 1.16 -1.45
N GLY A 25 -9.64 2.19 -1.65
CA GLY A 25 -9.88 2.84 -2.93
C GLY A 25 -11.00 2.15 -3.73
N PRO A 26 -11.50 2.80 -4.80
CA PRO A 26 -12.43 2.18 -5.75
C PRO A 26 -11.90 0.84 -6.29
N ARG A 27 -12.80 -0.09 -6.62
CA ARG A 27 -12.40 -1.34 -7.28
C ARG A 27 -11.77 -1.03 -8.64
N SER A 28 -10.62 -1.63 -8.91
CA SER A 28 -9.85 -1.42 -10.14
C SER A 28 -8.90 -2.59 -10.38
N ASP A 29 -8.45 -2.77 -11.62
CA ASP A 29 -7.45 -3.79 -11.96
C ASP A 29 -6.14 -3.58 -11.19
N LEU A 30 -5.73 -2.32 -10.99
CA LEU A 30 -4.56 -1.98 -10.18
C LEU A 30 -4.70 -2.48 -8.74
N ARG A 31 -5.84 -2.21 -8.11
CA ARG A 31 -6.10 -2.66 -6.72
C ARG A 31 -6.07 -4.19 -6.63
N ASN A 32 -6.74 -4.87 -7.56
CA ASN A 32 -6.82 -6.33 -7.59
C ASN A 32 -5.43 -6.96 -7.81
N GLU A 33 -4.61 -6.42 -8.70
CA GLU A 33 -3.28 -6.94 -8.97
C GLU A 33 -2.31 -6.63 -7.81
N ILE A 34 -2.40 -5.47 -7.15
CA ILE A 34 -1.67 -5.20 -5.90
C ILE A 34 -2.07 -6.21 -4.81
N GLU A 35 -3.36 -6.47 -4.60
CA GLU A 35 -3.84 -7.45 -3.62
C GLU A 35 -3.24 -8.84 -3.89
N LYS A 36 -3.37 -9.32 -5.13
CA LYS A 36 -2.82 -10.60 -5.56
C LYS A 36 -1.31 -10.71 -5.32
N GLN A 37 -0.53 -9.68 -5.67
CA GLN A 37 0.93 -9.71 -5.49
C GLN A 37 1.34 -9.70 -4.01
N LEU A 38 0.61 -8.98 -3.16
CA LEU A 38 0.86 -8.94 -1.72
C LEU A 38 0.46 -10.25 -1.05
N VAL A 39 -0.74 -10.79 -1.34
CA VAL A 39 -1.20 -12.09 -0.82
C VAL A 39 -0.24 -13.21 -1.25
N GLY A 40 0.17 -13.24 -2.52
CA GLY A 40 1.13 -14.21 -3.04
C GLY A 40 2.52 -14.14 -2.40
N ARG A 41 2.83 -13.04 -1.68
CA ARG A 41 4.07 -12.85 -0.92
C ARG A 41 3.90 -13.07 0.58
N GLY A 42 2.74 -13.59 1.00
CA GLY A 42 2.45 -13.93 2.39
C GLY A 42 1.98 -12.76 3.24
N PHE A 43 1.56 -11.63 2.64
CA PHE A 43 0.93 -10.56 3.40
C PHE A 43 -0.55 -10.84 3.64
N THR A 44 -1.01 -10.57 4.86
CA THR A 44 -2.44 -10.53 5.16
C THR A 44 -3.03 -9.23 4.63
N VAL A 45 -3.83 -9.33 3.57
CA VAL A 45 -4.57 -8.20 2.99
C VAL A 45 -6.04 -8.32 3.38
N LYS A 46 -6.63 -7.24 3.87
CA LYS A 46 -8.05 -7.20 4.29
C LYS A 46 -8.76 -5.98 3.69
N VAL A 47 -10.07 -6.07 3.59
CA VAL A 47 -10.91 -4.90 3.28
C VAL A 47 -10.86 -3.93 4.47
N PRO A 48 -10.59 -2.64 4.25
CA PRO A 48 -10.58 -1.63 5.32
C PRO A 48 -11.97 -1.47 5.94
N PRO A 49 -12.05 -1.12 7.25
CA PRO A 49 -13.24 -0.48 7.81
C PRO A 49 -13.66 0.74 6.98
N GLU A 50 -14.95 1.05 6.95
CA GLU A 50 -15.52 2.10 6.08
C GLU A 50 -14.79 3.46 6.21
N TYR A 51 -14.47 3.87 7.44
CA TYR A 51 -13.79 5.14 7.75
C TYR A 51 -12.33 5.21 7.29
N LEU A 52 -11.72 4.08 6.88
CA LEU A 52 -10.36 3.98 6.34
C LEU A 52 -10.33 3.62 4.85
N GLY A 53 -11.50 3.44 4.23
CA GLY A 53 -11.60 2.72 2.98
C GLY A 53 -11.18 3.49 1.73
N GLY A 54 -11.07 4.81 1.80
CA GLY A 54 -10.66 5.64 0.65
C GLY A 54 -11.58 5.59 -0.57
N GLN A 55 -12.80 5.09 -0.44
CA GLN A 55 -13.74 4.89 -1.56
C GLN A 55 -14.51 6.15 -1.95
N ASN A 56 -14.60 7.14 -1.06
CA ASN A 56 -15.36 8.36 -1.32
C ASN A 56 -14.69 9.19 -2.43
N ASN A 57 -15.47 9.72 -3.39
CA ASN A 57 -14.98 10.56 -4.48
C ASN A 57 -14.29 11.86 -3.98
N ASN A 58 -14.64 12.33 -2.78
CA ASN A 58 -14.00 13.49 -2.16
C ASN A 58 -12.63 13.16 -1.52
N ASN A 59 -12.27 11.88 -1.38
CA ASN A 59 -10.93 11.48 -0.96
C ASN A 59 -9.93 11.91 -2.04
N PHE A 60 -8.80 12.50 -1.61
CA PHE A 60 -7.80 13.05 -2.52
C PHE A 60 -7.29 12.04 -3.56
N ILE A 61 -7.28 10.73 -3.28
CA ILE A 61 -6.86 9.73 -4.25
C ILE A 61 -7.84 9.56 -5.43
N ASN A 62 -9.05 10.11 -5.34
CA ASN A 62 -10.13 9.98 -6.34
C ASN A 62 -10.57 11.32 -6.95
N ARG A 63 -9.87 12.43 -6.65
CA ARG A 63 -10.34 13.79 -7.00
C ARG A 63 -10.14 14.18 -8.46
N GLU A 64 -9.31 13.45 -9.20
CA GLU A 64 -9.02 13.75 -10.61
C GLU A 64 -9.78 12.78 -11.49
N ASP A 65 -10.41 13.30 -12.54
CA ASP A 65 -11.09 12.47 -13.54
C ASP A 65 -10.09 11.51 -14.19
N ASN A 66 -10.56 10.29 -14.48
CA ASN A 66 -9.77 9.21 -15.09
C ASN A 66 -8.55 8.75 -14.25
N ASN A 67 -8.46 9.14 -12.97
CA ASN A 67 -7.47 8.63 -12.03
C ASN A 67 -7.98 7.37 -11.32
N ILE A 68 -7.13 6.35 -11.23
CA ILE A 68 -7.39 5.18 -10.40
C ILE A 68 -6.78 5.40 -9.01
N GLY A 69 -7.63 5.56 -7.99
CA GLY A 69 -7.22 5.67 -6.60
C GLY A 69 -7.06 4.32 -5.91
N VAL A 70 -5.94 4.10 -5.23
CA VAL A 70 -5.69 2.95 -4.35
C VAL A 70 -5.12 3.44 -3.03
N GLN A 71 -5.64 2.95 -1.91
CA GLN A 71 -5.18 3.33 -0.56
C GLN A 71 -4.71 2.10 0.21
N LEU A 72 -3.49 2.15 0.73
CA LEU A 72 -2.94 1.15 1.63
C LEU A 72 -2.86 1.72 3.04
N GLU A 73 -3.47 1.04 3.99
CA GLU A 73 -3.45 1.37 5.41
C GLU A 73 -2.65 0.30 6.15
N LEU A 74 -1.44 0.65 6.58
CA LEU A 74 -0.46 -0.27 7.13
C LEU A 74 -0.49 -0.22 8.66
N THR A 75 -0.93 -1.31 9.28
CA THR A 75 -0.96 -1.46 10.74
C THR A 75 0.39 -1.16 11.39
N THR A 76 0.38 -0.67 12.63
CA THR A 76 1.61 -0.39 13.39
C THR A 76 2.50 -1.61 13.51
N ALA A 77 1.94 -2.80 13.74
CA ALA A 77 2.71 -4.04 13.78
C ALA A 77 3.43 -4.33 12.45
N LEU A 78 2.73 -4.22 11.31
CA LEU A 78 3.35 -4.41 10.00
C LEU A 78 4.47 -3.38 9.74
N ARG A 79 4.21 -2.10 10.03
CA ARG A 79 5.21 -1.04 9.84
C ARG A 79 6.47 -1.26 10.68
N LYS A 80 6.34 -1.81 11.90
CA LYS A 80 7.49 -2.20 12.72
C LYS A 80 8.24 -3.38 12.07
N ALA A 81 7.53 -4.40 11.59
CA ALA A 81 8.13 -5.59 10.98
C ALA A 81 8.97 -5.31 9.71
N PHE A 82 8.81 -4.13 9.10
CA PHE A 82 9.64 -3.68 7.99
C PHE A 82 11.04 -3.23 8.38
N PHE A 83 11.32 -3.02 9.66
CA PHE A 83 12.61 -2.54 10.13
C PHE A 83 13.21 -3.49 11.16
N THR A 84 14.54 -3.59 11.17
CA THR A 84 15.29 -4.38 12.14
C THR A 84 14.90 -3.99 13.56
N ASN A 85 14.72 -5.00 14.42
CA ASN A 85 14.26 -4.84 15.82
C ASN A 85 12.92 -4.12 16.00
N GLY A 86 12.13 -3.94 14.94
CA GLY A 86 10.89 -3.17 15.01
C GLY A 86 11.09 -1.67 15.25
N ASP A 87 12.32 -1.16 15.09
CA ASP A 87 12.63 0.25 15.34
C ASP A 87 12.18 1.12 14.17
N ILE A 88 11.13 1.91 14.41
CA ILE A 88 10.56 2.87 13.47
C ILE A 88 11.07 4.30 13.71
N SER A 89 12.16 4.49 14.45
CA SER A 89 12.82 5.78 14.58
C SER A 89 13.23 6.31 13.21
N THR A 90 13.29 7.63 13.05
CA THR A 90 13.69 8.24 11.76
C THR A 90 15.08 7.74 11.33
N LYS A 91 16.04 7.67 12.26
CA LYS A 91 17.39 7.16 12.01
C LYS A 91 17.38 5.75 11.42
N ASN A 92 16.54 4.85 11.93
CA ASN A 92 16.49 3.48 11.46
C ASN A 92 15.81 3.38 10.09
N ARG A 93 14.70 4.12 9.90
CA ARG A 93 13.93 4.12 8.65
C ARG A 93 14.72 4.66 7.45
N THR A 94 15.57 5.67 7.66
CA THR A 94 16.37 6.28 6.57
C THR A 94 17.63 5.48 6.23
N ASN A 95 17.96 4.42 6.96
CA ASN A 95 19.09 3.55 6.66
C ASN A 95 18.59 2.23 6.07
N GLU A 96 18.75 2.05 4.76
CA GLU A 96 18.27 0.85 4.05
C GLU A 96 18.87 -0.47 4.58
N LYS A 97 20.04 -0.43 5.22
CA LYS A 97 20.63 -1.62 5.88
C LYS A 97 19.73 -2.18 6.99
N ASN A 98 18.81 -1.37 7.51
CA ASN A 98 17.86 -1.74 8.55
C ASN A 98 16.50 -2.17 8.00
N TRP A 99 16.32 -2.20 6.68
CA TRP A 99 15.08 -2.69 6.07
C TRP A 99 15.10 -4.22 6.04
N THR A 100 14.01 -4.84 6.47
CA THR A 100 13.91 -6.30 6.52
C THR A 100 13.60 -6.89 5.14
N SER A 101 13.80 -8.19 4.95
CA SER A 101 13.34 -8.89 3.75
C SER A 101 11.84 -8.71 3.50
N LYS A 102 11.05 -8.56 4.57
CA LYS A 102 9.61 -8.25 4.50
C LYS A 102 9.36 -6.88 3.87
N MET A 103 10.14 -5.84 4.20
CA MET A 103 10.06 -4.53 3.53
C MET A 103 10.27 -4.67 2.02
N TYR A 104 11.34 -5.36 1.62
CA TYR A 104 11.63 -5.57 0.19
C TYR A 104 10.55 -6.41 -0.51
N SER A 105 10.01 -7.43 0.17
CA SER A 105 8.90 -8.22 -0.35
C SER A 105 7.66 -7.36 -0.60
N PHE A 106 7.32 -6.47 0.35
CA PHE A 106 6.21 -5.52 0.20
C PHE A 106 6.43 -4.58 -0.99
N ILE A 107 7.61 -3.94 -1.07
CA ILE A 107 7.99 -3.05 -2.17
C ILE A 107 7.90 -3.77 -3.53
N ASN A 108 8.46 -4.97 -3.64
CA ASN A 108 8.43 -5.78 -4.85
C ASN A 108 7.00 -6.19 -5.23
N GLY A 109 6.12 -6.43 -4.26
CA GLY A 109 4.70 -6.67 -4.48
C GLY A 109 4.02 -5.47 -5.13
N LEU A 110 4.26 -4.26 -4.63
CA LEU A 110 3.73 -3.03 -5.21
C LEU A 110 4.27 -2.78 -6.62
N TYR A 111 5.57 -2.92 -6.83
CA TYR A 111 6.17 -2.77 -8.16
C TYR A 111 5.60 -3.78 -9.15
N ALA A 112 5.46 -5.05 -8.75
CA ALA A 112 4.85 -6.07 -9.60
C ALA A 112 3.38 -5.73 -9.91
N GLY A 113 2.63 -5.25 -8.92
CA GLY A 113 1.24 -4.84 -9.08
C GLY A 113 1.07 -3.74 -10.13
N ILE A 114 1.85 -2.66 -9.98
CA ILE A 114 1.86 -1.51 -10.90
C ILE A 114 2.32 -1.96 -12.29
N ARG A 115 3.44 -2.70 -12.37
CA ARG A 115 4.02 -3.17 -13.63
C ARG A 115 3.05 -4.08 -14.38
N ASN A 116 2.42 -5.05 -13.72
CA ASN A 116 1.52 -5.98 -14.39
C ASN A 116 0.23 -5.28 -14.86
N THR A 117 -0.17 -4.17 -14.24
CA THR A 117 -1.34 -3.38 -14.63
C THR A 117 -1.04 -2.46 -15.81
N TYR A 118 0.14 -1.83 -15.83
CA TYR A 118 0.47 -0.75 -16.79
C TYR A 118 1.62 -1.06 -17.74
N SER A 119 2.20 -2.27 -17.72
CA SER A 119 3.13 -2.66 -18.79
C SER A 119 2.37 -2.67 -20.10
N SER A 120 2.93 -1.99 -21.09
CA SER A 120 2.45 -1.93 -22.46
C SER A 120 2.09 -3.34 -22.95
N LYS A 121 0.87 -3.48 -23.49
CA LYS A 121 0.72 -4.35 -24.65
C LYS A 121 1.43 -3.73 -25.84
#